data_AF-A0A2A4ZHW4-F1
#
_entry.id   AF-A0A2A4ZHW4-F1
#
_cell.length_a   1.000
_cell.length_b   1.000
_cell.length_c   1.000
_cell.angle_alpha   90.00
_cell.angle_beta   90.00
_cell.angle_gamma   90.00
#
_symmetry.space_group_name_H-M   'P 1'
#
loop_
_entity.id
_entity.type
_entity.pdbx_description
1 polymer ?
#
loop_
_entity_poly.entity_id
_entity_poly.type
_entity_poly.pdbx_seq_one_letter_code
_entity_poly.pdbx_strand_id
1 'polypeptide(L)' 'MKGDMSSKISQADMALVHALLDDAKTRVSSAAHNHDKPNGLYDHARSIAKADSALGYATAASMLHAKLAAMQ' A
#
# COMPACT_ATOMS: atom_id res chain seq x y z
N MET A 1 -35.58 20.08 -4.03
CA MET A 1 -35.13 19.22 -2.91
C MET A 1 -34.44 17.99 -3.49
N LYS A 2 -33.24 17.67 -2.95
CA LYS A 2 -32.48 16.40 -2.94
C LYS A 2 -31.73 15.93 -4.22
N GLY A 3 -30.44 15.64 -4.01
CA GLY A 3 -29.44 15.11 -4.95
C GLY A 3 -28.34 16.15 -5.14
N ASP A 4 -27.16 16.11 -4.50
CA ASP A 4 -26.25 15.00 -4.24
C ASP A 4 -25.63 15.11 -2.83
N MET A 5 -25.86 14.11 -1.97
CA MET A 5 -24.93 13.85 -0.87
C MET A 5 -23.81 12.97 -1.42
N SER A 6 -22.90 13.59 -2.18
CA SER A 6 -21.71 12.92 -2.71
C SER A 6 -20.74 12.64 -1.55
N SER A 7 -20.95 11.50 -0.91
CA SER A 7 -20.02 10.69 -0.13
C SER A 7 -18.64 10.61 -0.80
N LYS A 8 -17.78 11.60 -0.59
CA LYS A 8 -16.41 11.60 -1.14
C LYS A 8 -15.40 11.71 -0.01
N ILE A 9 -14.49 10.72 0.03
CA ILE A 9 -13.30 10.78 0.86
C ILE A 9 -12.56 12.08 0.51
N SER A 10 -12.10 12.82 1.51
CA SER A 10 -11.38 14.06 1.27
C SER A 10 -10.11 13.79 0.45
N GLN A 11 -9.67 14.77 -0.34
CA GLN A 11 -8.42 14.62 -1.10
C GLN A 11 -7.21 14.39 -0.18
N ALA A 12 -7.21 15.00 1.01
CA ALA A 12 -6.16 14.82 2.01
C ALA A 12 -6.12 13.37 2.53
N ASP A 13 -7.29 12.78 2.82
CA ASP A 13 -7.36 11.40 3.30
C ASP A 13 -6.99 10.39 2.20
N MET A 14 -7.39 10.64 0.95
CA MET A 14 -6.95 9.83 -0.19
C MET A 14 -5.44 9.93 -0.43
N ALA A 15 -4.82 11.08 -0.16
CA ALA A 15 -3.37 11.23 -0.25
C ALA A 15 -2.64 10.32 0.75
N LEU A 16 -3.20 10.13 1.95
CA LEU A 16 -2.65 9.20 2.95
C LEU A 16 -2.77 7.74 2.49
N VAL A 17 -3.90 7.36 1.88
CA VAL A 17 -4.07 6.03 1.27
C VAL A 17 -3.03 5.81 0.17
N HIS A 18 -2.84 6.80 -0.72
CA HIS A 18 -1.86 6.70 -1.80
C HIS A 18 -0.41 6.63 -1.29
N ALA A 19 -0.07 7.35 -0.23
CA ALA A 19 1.26 7.25 0.38
C ALA A 19 1.57 5.80 0.81
N LEU A 20 0.62 5.12 1.45
CA LEU A 20 0.78 3.70 1.80
C LEU A 20 0.90 2.80 0.57
N LEU A 21 0.15 3.08 -0.50
CA LEU A 21 0.27 2.33 -1.76
C LEU A 21 1.62 2.56 -2.45
N ASP A 22 2.18 3.77 -2.39
CA ASP A 22 3.47 4.09 -2.98
C ASP A 22 4.62 3.44 -2.19
N ASP A 23 4.51 3.37 -0.87
CA ASP A 23 5.40 2.57 -0.03
C ASP A 23 5.32 1.07 -0.42
N ALA A 24 4.11 0.52 -0.59
CA ALA A 24 3.92 -0.86 -1.01
C ALA A 24 4.59 -1.14 -2.36
N LYS A 25 4.35 -0.29 -3.38
CA LYS A 25 4.95 -0.41 -4.71
C LYS A 25 6.48 -0.38 -4.64
N THR A 26 7.04 0.55 -3.87
CA THR A 26 8.50 0.68 -3.70
C THR A 26 9.10 -0.61 -3.14
N ARG A 27 8.44 -1.21 -2.15
CA ARG A 27 8.88 -2.47 -1.54
C ARG A 27 8.77 -3.66 -2.51
N VAL A 28 7.66 -3.82 -3.23
CA VAL A 28 7.49 -4.90 -4.23
C VAL A 28 8.54 -4.80 -5.33
N SER A 29 8.70 -3.62 -5.94
CA SER A 29 9.67 -3.42 -7.03
C SER A 29 11.09 -3.76 -6.58
N SER A 30 11.45 -3.39 -5.34
CA SER A 30 12.75 -3.72 -4.76
C SER A 30 12.89 -5.18 -4.31
N ALA A 31 11.79 -5.85 -3.98
CA ALA A 31 11.77 -7.28 -3.66
C ALA A 31 11.96 -8.12 -4.91
N ALA A 32 11.23 -7.82 -5.99
CA ALA A 32 11.28 -8.55 -7.25
C ALA A 32 12.70 -8.56 -7.84
N HIS A 33 13.33 -7.38 -7.94
CA HIS A 33 14.69 -7.25 -8.46
C HIS A 33 15.71 -8.15 -7.72
N ASN A 34 15.60 -8.20 -6.39
CA ASN A 34 16.54 -8.93 -5.56
C ASN A 34 16.17 -10.43 -5.40
N HIS A 35 14.91 -10.80 -5.64
CA HIS A 35 14.47 -12.19 -5.66
C HIS A 35 14.86 -12.88 -6.97
N ASP A 36 14.78 -12.19 -8.11
CA ASP A 36 15.14 -12.75 -9.42
C ASP A 36 16.65 -13.03 -9.54
N LYS A 37 17.49 -12.20 -8.90
CA LYS A 37 18.96 -12.32 -8.91
C LYS A 37 19.56 -11.98 -7.54
N PRO A 38 19.41 -12.85 -6.53
CA PRO A 38 19.95 -12.59 -5.20
C PRO A 38 21.48 -12.76 -5.20
N ASN A 39 22.24 -11.82 -4.63
CA ASN A 39 23.69 -11.96 -4.44
C ASN A 39 24.02 -12.76 -3.17
N GLY A 40 23.27 -13.85 -2.92
CA GLY A 40 23.43 -14.73 -1.77
C GLY A 40 22.19 -14.86 -0.88
N LEU A 41 22.29 -15.71 0.15
CA LEU A 41 21.18 -16.07 1.04
C LEU A 41 20.57 -14.86 1.77
N TYR A 42 21.42 -13.91 2.19
CA TYR A 42 20.96 -12.69 2.84
C TYR A 42 20.07 -11.84 1.92
N ASP A 43 20.48 -11.64 0.67
CA ASP A 43 19.71 -10.85 -0.31
C ASP A 43 18.38 -11.52 -0.64
N HIS A 44 18.35 -12.85 -0.71
CA HIS A 44 17.11 -13.60 -0.90
C HIS A 44 16.16 -13.43 0.29
N ALA A 45 16.64 -13.63 1.53
CA ALA A 45 15.84 -13.43 2.74
C ALA A 45 15.33 -11.98 2.87
N ARG A 46 16.18 -11.00 2.54
CA ARG A 46 15.81 -9.58 2.51
C ARG A 46 14.74 -9.28 1.47
N SER A 47 14.72 -9.99 0.35
CA SER A 47 13.70 -9.83 -0.69
C SER A 47 12.33 -10.33 -0.22
N ILE A 48 12.30 -11.47 0.47
CA ILE A 48 11.09 -11.99 1.10
C ILE A 48 10.56 -10.98 2.13
N ALA A 49 11.42 -10.47 3.02
CA ALA A 49 11.01 -9.47 4.01
C ALA A 49 10.46 -8.18 3.39
N LYS A 50 11.01 -7.74 2.24
CA LYS A 50 10.47 -6.60 1.48
C LYS A 50 9.08 -6.92 0.90
N ALA A 51 8.87 -8.12 0.36
CA ALA A 51 7.57 -8.53 -0.16
C ALA A 51 6.51 -8.57 0.96
N ASP A 52 6.84 -9.12 2.12
CA ASP A 52 5.95 -9.15 3.28
C ASP A 52 5.60 -7.73 3.76
N SER A 53 6.61 -6.84 3.81
CA SER A 53 6.40 -5.43 4.14
C SER A 53 5.44 -4.76 3.16
N ALA A 54 5.58 -5.05 1.87
CA ALA A 54 4.72 -4.50 0.83
C ALA A 54 3.25 -4.93 1.01
N LEU A 55 3.02 -6.21 1.34
CA LEU A 55 1.71 -6.72 1.66
C LEU A 55 1.11 -6.01 2.89
N GLY A 56 1.93 -5.74 3.91
CA GLY A 56 1.53 -4.98 5.09
C GLY A 56 1.06 -3.56 4.73
N TYR A 57 1.82 -2.84 3.92
CA TYR A 57 1.44 -1.51 3.44
C TYR A 57 0.15 -1.52 2.61
N ALA A 58 0.01 -2.47 1.67
CA ALA A 58 -1.20 -2.59 0.85
C ALA A 58 -2.44 -2.92 1.70
N THR A 59 -2.29 -3.79 2.69
CA THR A 59 -3.36 -4.12 3.64
C THR A 59 -3.77 -2.90 4.46
N ALA A 60 -2.78 -2.15 4.99
CA ALA A 60 -3.04 -0.92 5.73
C ALA A 60 -3.76 0.14 4.88
N ALA A 61 -3.35 0.31 3.61
CA ALA A 61 -4.01 1.20 2.66
C ALA A 61 -5.48 0.82 2.45
N SER A 62 -5.75 -0.49 2.23
CA SER A 62 -7.11 -1.01 2.07
C SER A 62 -7.97 -0.78 3.32
N MET A 63 -7.41 -1.04 4.51
CA MET A 63 -8.11 -0.82 5.78
C MET A 63 -8.41 0.66 6.02
N LEU A 64 -7.46 1.55 5.74
CA LEU A 64 -7.64 2.98 5.88
C LEU A 64 -8.73 3.49 4.93
N HIS A 65 -8.66 3.10 3.64
CA HIS A 65 -9.67 3.45 2.66
C HIS A 65 -11.07 2.99 3.09
N ALA A 66 -11.22 1.74 3.54
CA ALA A 66 -12.50 1.22 4.00
C ALA A 66 -13.06 2.00 5.21
N LYS A 67 -12.21 2.35 6.17
CA LYS A 67 -12.61 3.16 7.34
C LYS A 67 -13.05 4.57 6.93
N LEU A 68 -12.32 5.22 6.04
CA LEU A 68 -12.65 6.56 5.53
C LEU A 68 -13.96 6.58 4.73
N ALA A 69 -14.23 5.51 3.98
CA ALA A 69 -15.49 5.35 3.24
C ALA A 69 -16.68 5.12 4.19
N ALA A 70 -16.48 4.44 5.31
CA ALA A 70 -17.52 4.12 6.29
C ALA A 70 -17.84 5.26 7.28
N MET A 71 -16.98 6.29 7.36
CA MET A 71 -17.21 7.49 8.20
C MET A 71 -18.05 8.57 7.50
N GLN A 72 -18.58 8.26 6.31
CA GLN A 72 -19.42 9.15 5.50
C GLN A 72 -20.90 8.80 5.66
#